data_AF-A0A9X9XAL9-F1
#
_entry.id   AF-A0A9X9XAL9-F1
#
_cell.length_a   1.000
_cell.length_b   1.000
_cell.length_c   1.000
_cell.angle_alpha   90.00
_cell.angle_beta   90.00
_cell.angle_gamma   90.00
#
_symmetry.space_group_name_H-M   'P 1'
#
loop_
_entity.id
_entity.type
_entity.pdbx_description
1 polymer ?
#
loop_
_entity_poly.entity_id
_entity_poly.type
_entity_poly.pdbx_seq_one_letter_code
_entity_poly.pdbx_strand_id
1 'polypeptide(L)'
;MVGIRGVGAGAATRAGRGTRGAGGGFRLGPGAEASEPAAAQAAAAPSAIGLLALQETAPAAERDARARRRGEAMLGELAALQVELLSGRVDPARLQALAALAEGEAAADPMLAESIAAISLRARIELARRGIG
;
A
#
# COMPACT_ATOMS: atom_id res chain seq x y z
N MET A 1 -24.56 7.47 -22.59
CA MET A 1 -23.96 7.52 -23.94
C MET A 1 -22.45 7.49 -23.75
N VAL A 2 -21.83 6.31 -23.87
CA VAL A 2 -20.41 6.08 -23.60
C VAL A 2 -19.67 6.11 -24.93
N GLY A 3 -18.74 7.05 -25.09
CA GLY A 3 -17.87 7.16 -26.26
C GLY A 3 -16.53 6.47 -26.01
N ILE A 4 -16.29 5.36 -26.71
CA ILE A 4 -14.98 4.71 -26.79
C ILE A 4 -14.06 5.51 -27.74
N ARG A 5 -12.88 5.93 -27.28
CA ARG A 5 -11.85 6.52 -28.15
C ARG A 5 -10.93 5.42 -28.66
N GLY A 6 -10.85 5.33 -29.99
CA GLY A 6 -10.01 4.40 -30.72
C GLY A 6 -8.52 4.74 -30.65
N VAL A 7 -7.72 3.69 -30.72
CA VAL A 7 -6.27 3.70 -30.92
C VAL A 7 -5.98 3.97 -32.39
N GLY A 8 -5.17 4.99 -32.67
CA GLY A 8 -4.63 5.29 -34.00
C GLY A 8 -3.13 5.03 -34.05
N ALA A 9 -2.74 4.06 -34.88
CA ALA A 9 -1.36 3.83 -35.30
C ALA A 9 -0.95 4.81 -36.42
N GLY A 10 0.33 5.14 -36.51
CA GLY A 10 0.89 5.89 -37.64
C GLY A 10 2.39 6.12 -37.49
N ALA A 11 3.18 5.33 -38.23
CA ALA A 11 4.63 5.36 -38.23
C ALA A 11 5.22 6.34 -39.26
N ALA A 12 6.49 6.71 -38.98
CA ALA A 12 7.60 7.05 -39.87
C ALA A 12 7.65 8.39 -40.63
N THR A 13 8.75 9.14 -40.39
CA THR A 13 9.57 9.76 -41.46
C THR A 13 11.07 9.70 -41.11
N ARG A 14 11.89 9.86 -42.14
CA ARG A 14 13.21 9.24 -42.38
C ARG A 14 14.34 10.28 -42.44
N ALA A 15 15.51 9.87 -41.94
CA ALA A 15 16.91 10.24 -42.23
C ALA A 15 17.28 11.58 -42.95
N GLY A 16 18.27 12.28 -42.38
CA GLY A 16 19.21 13.17 -43.08
C GLY A 16 20.60 13.07 -42.45
N ARG A 17 21.51 12.31 -43.07
CA ARG A 17 22.69 12.75 -43.86
C ARG A 17 23.94 13.02 -43.02
N GLY A 18 24.85 12.05 -43.07
CA GLY A 18 26.21 12.20 -42.57
C GLY A 18 27.12 13.02 -43.50
N THR A 19 28.21 13.52 -42.92
CA THR A 19 29.43 13.87 -43.65
C THR A 19 30.59 13.21 -42.91
N ARG A 20 31.46 12.56 -43.69
CA ARG A 20 32.73 11.96 -43.25
C ARG A 20 33.81 13.00 -43.49
N GLY A 21 34.64 13.26 -42.48
CA GLY A 21 35.93 13.92 -42.61
C GLY A 21 36.98 13.09 -41.90
N ALA A 22 37.91 12.51 -42.66
CA ALA A 22 39.03 11.72 -42.18
C ALA A 22 40.32 12.56 -42.21
N GLY A 23 41.18 12.40 -41.20
CA GLY A 23 42.64 12.55 -41.35
C GLY A 23 43.37 13.55 -40.43
N GLY A 24 44.10 13.00 -39.44
CA GLY A 24 45.31 13.58 -38.82
C GLY A 24 45.09 14.44 -37.56
N GLY A 25 45.77 14.30 -36.43
CA GLY A 25 46.85 13.41 -35.99
C GLY A 25 47.14 13.72 -34.51
N PHE A 26 47.70 12.75 -33.78
CA PHE A 26 48.08 12.89 -32.37
C PHE A 26 49.29 13.83 -32.21
N ARG A 27 49.25 14.78 -31.27
CA ARG A 27 50.39 15.63 -30.88
C ARG A 27 50.45 15.73 -29.35
N LEU A 28 51.57 15.30 -28.76
CA LEU A 28 51.91 15.54 -27.36
C LEU A 28 52.65 16.88 -27.26
N GLY A 29 52.12 17.81 -26.47
CA GLY A 29 52.86 18.99 -26.02
C GLY A 29 53.64 18.64 -24.74
N PRO A 30 54.94 19.01 -24.62
CA PRO A 30 55.64 18.86 -23.36
C PRO A 30 55.20 20.00 -22.43
N GLY A 31 54.43 19.64 -21.41
CA GLY A 31 53.99 20.56 -20.36
C GLY A 31 53.51 19.75 -19.18
N ALA A 32 54.46 19.23 -18.42
CA ALA A 32 54.20 18.63 -17.12
C ALA A 32 53.78 19.73 -16.15
N GLU A 33 52.50 19.78 -15.79
CA GLU A 33 52.06 20.42 -14.57
C GLU A 33 51.21 19.44 -13.76
N ALA A 34 51.36 19.57 -12.45
CA ALA A 34 51.15 18.58 -11.41
C ALA A 34 49.76 17.94 -11.35
N SER A 35 49.74 16.71 -10.84
CA SER A 35 48.54 16.05 -10.30
C SER A 35 47.84 16.90 -9.25
N GLU A 36 46.54 17.09 -9.39
CA GLU A 36 45.62 17.31 -8.27
C GLU A 36 44.71 16.08 -8.11
N PRO A 37 44.55 15.51 -6.90
CA PRO A 37 43.54 14.51 -6.66
C PRO A 37 42.21 15.22 -6.36
N ALA A 38 41.34 15.34 -7.36
CA ALA A 38 39.99 15.85 -7.14
C ALA A 38 39.12 14.76 -6.46
N ALA A 39 39.03 14.87 -5.14
CA ALA A 39 37.98 14.43 -4.21
C ALA A 39 37.25 13.10 -4.52
N ALA A 40 37.47 12.10 -3.67
CA ALA A 40 36.52 11.02 -3.46
C ALA A 40 35.14 11.62 -3.13
N GLN A 41 34.14 11.40 -3.98
CA GLN A 41 32.74 11.65 -3.64
C GLN A 41 32.42 10.76 -2.43
N ALA A 42 32.41 11.37 -1.24
CA ALA A 42 31.82 10.73 -0.07
C ALA A 42 30.35 10.44 -0.41
N ALA A 43 29.96 9.17 -0.38
CA ALA A 43 28.57 8.78 -0.46
C ALA A 43 27.81 9.54 0.64
N ALA A 44 26.89 10.41 0.24
CA ALA A 44 26.09 11.16 1.18
C ALA A 44 25.38 10.17 2.11
N ALA A 45 25.67 10.24 3.42
CA ALA A 45 24.92 9.49 4.41
C ALA A 45 23.44 9.84 4.24
N PRO A 46 22.51 8.86 4.28
CA PRO A 46 21.10 9.15 4.17
C PRO A 46 20.73 10.17 5.25
N SER A 47 20.14 11.28 4.84
CA SER A 47 19.74 12.34 5.76
C SER A 47 18.76 11.74 6.78
N ALA A 48 18.90 12.11 8.05
CA ALA A 48 18.02 11.62 9.13
C ALA A 48 16.52 11.85 8.82
N ILE A 49 16.21 12.83 7.98
CA ILE A 49 14.86 13.12 7.45
C ILE A 49 14.34 11.97 6.58
N GLY A 50 15.18 11.34 5.75
CA GLY A 50 14.80 10.17 4.95
C GLY A 50 14.52 8.92 5.79
N LEU A 51 15.16 8.80 6.97
CA LEU A 51 14.89 7.71 7.92
C LEU A 51 13.61 7.96 8.73
N LEU A 52 13.28 9.21 9.08
CA LEU A 52 12.01 9.55 9.73
C LEU A 52 10.80 9.32 8.79
N ALA A 53 10.91 9.70 7.52
CA ALA A 53 9.87 9.46 6.52
C ALA A 53 9.56 7.96 6.31
N LEU A 54 10.55 7.09 6.56
CA LEU A 54 10.37 5.63 6.51
C LEU A 54 9.76 5.07 7.82
N GLN A 55 9.96 5.75 8.96
CA GLN A 55 9.33 5.35 10.23
C GLN A 55 7.81 5.62 10.25
N GLU A 56 7.32 6.53 9.41
CA GLU A 56 5.88 6.78 9.23
C GLU A 56 5.16 5.77 8.32
N THR A 57 5.85 4.82 7.70
CA THR A 57 5.23 3.77 6.85
C THR A 57 4.91 2.48 7.60
N ALA A 58 5.40 2.31 8.83
CA ALA A 58 5.02 1.23 9.75
C ALA A 58 3.58 1.28 10.35
N PRO A 59 2.90 2.44 10.55
CA PRO A 59 1.59 2.48 11.18
C PRO A 59 0.43 2.07 10.26
N ALA A 60 0.54 2.18 8.93
CA ALA A 60 -0.56 1.82 8.02
C ALA A 60 -0.71 0.31 7.86
N ALA A 61 0.37 -0.38 7.51
CA ALA A 61 0.37 -1.83 7.31
C ALA A 61 0.02 -2.60 8.59
N GLU A 62 0.48 -2.13 9.75
CA GLU A 62 0.12 -2.75 11.04
C GLU A 62 -1.36 -2.51 11.40
N ARG A 63 -1.91 -1.32 11.11
CA ARG A 63 -3.35 -1.05 11.26
C ARG A 63 -4.18 -1.95 10.36
N ASP A 64 -3.78 -2.11 9.09
CA ASP A 64 -4.47 -3.01 8.16
C ASP A 64 -4.41 -4.46 8.64
N ALA A 65 -3.24 -4.93 9.12
CA ALA A 65 -3.09 -6.27 9.65
C ALA A 65 -3.96 -6.50 10.90
N ARG A 66 -4.06 -5.51 11.81
CA ARG A 66 -4.95 -5.56 12.98
C ARG A 66 -6.41 -5.56 12.58
N ALA A 67 -6.81 -4.69 11.66
CA ALA A 67 -8.18 -4.60 11.16
C ALA A 67 -8.60 -5.91 10.46
N ARG A 68 -7.72 -6.51 9.65
CA ARG A 68 -7.98 -7.81 9.01
C ARG A 68 -8.21 -8.93 10.03
N ARG A 69 -7.32 -9.09 11.01
CA ARG A 69 -7.48 -10.10 12.08
C ARG A 69 -8.80 -9.90 12.85
N ARG A 70 -9.15 -8.64 13.15
CA ARG A 70 -10.41 -8.31 13.81
C ARG A 70 -11.62 -8.65 12.93
N GLY A 71 -11.55 -8.39 11.62
CA GLY A 71 -12.56 -8.78 10.65
C GLY A 71 -12.78 -10.29 10.60
N GLU A 72 -11.70 -11.05 10.51
CA GLU A 72 -11.73 -12.52 10.53
C GLU A 72 -12.33 -13.05 11.83
N ALA A 73 -11.97 -12.47 12.98
CA ALA A 73 -12.57 -12.82 14.26
C ALA A 73 -14.08 -12.51 14.31
N MET A 74 -14.52 -11.34 13.82
CA MET A 74 -15.95 -11.02 13.72
C MET A 74 -16.71 -12.03 12.86
N LEU A 75 -16.15 -12.43 11.71
CA LEU A 75 -16.75 -13.43 10.84
C LEU A 75 -16.86 -14.80 11.54
N GLY A 76 -15.82 -15.19 12.28
CA GLY A 76 -15.83 -16.40 13.10
C GLY A 76 -16.94 -16.39 14.16
N GLU A 77 -17.07 -15.29 14.91
CA GLU A 77 -18.11 -15.14 15.93
C GLU A 77 -19.52 -15.10 15.33
N LEU A 78 -19.70 -14.45 14.17
CA LEU A 78 -20.98 -14.45 13.44
C LEU A 78 -21.36 -15.84 12.94
N ALA A 79 -20.40 -16.61 12.42
CA ALA A 79 -20.63 -17.98 11.97
C ALA A 79 -21.00 -18.90 13.14
N ALA A 80 -20.29 -18.79 14.26
CA ALA A 80 -20.61 -19.54 15.47
C ALA A 80 -21.98 -19.17 16.04
N LEU A 81 -22.32 -17.87 16.06
CA LEU A 81 -23.65 -17.40 16.43
C LEU A 81 -24.74 -18.00 15.54
N GLN A 82 -24.50 -18.13 14.23
CA GLN A 82 -25.46 -18.76 13.32
C GLN A 82 -25.71 -20.23 13.69
N VAL A 83 -24.66 -20.99 14.02
CA VAL A 83 -24.79 -22.38 14.49
C VAL A 83 -25.60 -22.45 15.78
N GLU A 84 -25.32 -21.56 16.72
CA GLU A 84 -26.04 -21.45 18.00
C GLU A 84 -27.53 -21.16 17.81
N LEU A 85 -27.87 -20.26 16.89
CA LEU A 85 -29.27 -19.97 16.54
C LEU A 85 -29.99 -21.20 15.98
N LEU A 86 -29.33 -21.99 15.14
CA LEU A 86 -29.91 -23.24 14.61
C LEU A 86 -30.12 -24.27 15.72
N SER A 87 -29.28 -24.26 16.75
CA SER A 87 -29.44 -25.11 17.94
C SER A 87 -30.45 -24.57 18.98
N GLY A 88 -30.94 -23.34 18.79
CA GLY A 88 -31.88 -22.67 19.70
C GLY A 88 -31.27 -22.18 21.01
N ARG A 89 -29.93 -22.17 21.16
CA ARG A 89 -29.23 -21.68 22.35
C ARG A 89 -28.11 -20.75 21.93
N VAL A 90 -28.12 -19.53 22.45
CA VAL A 90 -27.10 -18.50 22.20
C VAL A 90 -26.31 -18.26 23.48
N ASP A 91 -24.98 -18.26 23.37
CA ASP A 91 -24.10 -17.97 24.50
C ASP A 91 -23.96 -16.44 24.71
N PRO A 92 -24.31 -15.89 25.89
CA PRO A 92 -24.09 -14.48 26.20
C PRO A 92 -22.63 -14.03 26.09
N ALA A 93 -21.67 -14.90 26.42
CA ALA A 93 -20.24 -14.58 26.34
C ALA A 93 -19.81 -14.32 24.90
N ARG A 94 -20.38 -15.07 23.94
CA ARG A 94 -20.18 -14.86 22.51
C ARG A 94 -20.66 -13.49 22.05
N LEU A 95 -21.83 -13.08 22.51
CA LEU A 95 -22.38 -11.77 22.15
C LEU A 95 -21.50 -10.63 22.68
N GLN A 96 -20.94 -10.77 23.88
CA GLN A 96 -19.98 -9.80 24.42
C GLN A 96 -18.67 -9.76 23.61
N ALA A 97 -18.14 -10.92 23.22
CA ALA A 97 -16.95 -10.99 22.37
C ALA A 97 -17.19 -10.32 21.01
N LEU A 98 -18.34 -10.58 20.39
CA LEU A 98 -18.74 -9.94 19.13
C LEU A 98 -18.90 -8.42 19.28
N ALA A 99 -19.45 -7.94 20.40
CA ALA A 99 -19.56 -6.51 20.70
C ALA A 99 -18.19 -5.85 20.81
N ALA A 100 -17.27 -6.46 21.55
CA ALA A 100 -15.90 -5.96 21.68
C ALA A 100 -15.15 -5.90 20.33
N LEU A 101 -15.38 -6.86 19.43
CA LEU A 101 -14.76 -6.88 18.10
C LEU A 101 -15.39 -5.87 17.13
N ALA A 102 -16.68 -5.57 17.30
CA ALA A 102 -17.41 -4.61 16.48
C ALA A 102 -16.91 -3.18 16.74
N GLU A 103 -16.43 -2.90 17.95
CA GLU A 103 -15.71 -1.69 18.30
C GLU A 103 -14.23 -1.82 17.92
N GLY A 104 -13.73 -0.92 17.08
CA GLY A 104 -12.33 -0.94 16.70
C GLY A 104 -11.98 0.07 15.61
N GLU A 105 -10.70 0.38 15.51
CA GLU A 105 -10.17 1.32 14.53
C GLU A 105 -10.39 0.81 13.09
N ALA A 106 -10.65 1.75 12.18
CA ALA A 106 -10.72 1.49 10.76
C ALA A 106 -9.33 1.13 10.19
N ALA A 107 -9.32 0.35 9.11
CA ALA A 107 -8.10 0.08 8.35
C ALA A 107 -7.57 1.35 7.67
N ALA A 108 -6.28 1.37 7.35
CA ALA A 108 -5.65 2.42 6.56
C ALA A 108 -6.05 2.30 5.08
N ASP A 109 -6.10 1.07 4.56
CA ASP A 109 -6.63 0.78 3.22
C ASP A 109 -8.15 1.03 3.16
N PRO A 110 -8.63 1.95 2.30
CA PRO A 110 -10.05 2.26 2.17
C PRO A 110 -10.93 1.05 1.84
N MET A 111 -10.45 0.12 1.00
CA MET A 111 -11.26 -1.05 0.60
C MET A 111 -11.41 -2.04 1.76
N LEU A 112 -10.33 -2.25 2.52
CA LEU A 112 -10.38 -3.03 3.74
C LEU A 112 -11.27 -2.35 4.78
N ALA A 113 -11.15 -1.03 4.95
CA ALA A 113 -11.95 -0.28 5.90
C ALA A 113 -13.46 -0.41 5.62
N GLU A 114 -13.87 -0.29 4.35
CA GLU A 114 -15.26 -0.49 3.92
C GLU A 114 -15.75 -1.91 4.23
N SER A 115 -14.95 -2.93 3.91
CA SER A 115 -15.29 -4.33 4.17
C SER A 115 -15.47 -4.59 5.68
N ILE A 116 -14.56 -4.07 6.50
CA ILE A 116 -14.62 -4.21 7.96
C ILE A 116 -15.81 -3.44 8.54
N ALA A 117 -16.14 -2.27 8.00
CA ALA A 117 -17.32 -1.50 8.40
C ALA A 117 -18.63 -2.24 8.08
N ALA A 118 -18.72 -2.89 6.92
CA ALA A 118 -19.87 -3.71 6.55
C ALA A 118 -20.06 -4.92 7.48
N ILE A 119 -18.96 -5.61 7.84
CA ILE A 119 -18.99 -6.72 8.81
C ILE A 119 -19.42 -6.21 10.19
N SER A 120 -18.84 -5.09 10.64
CA SER A 120 -19.17 -4.46 11.93
C SER A 120 -20.64 -4.00 11.98
N LEU A 121 -21.20 -3.48 10.88
CA LEU A 121 -22.62 -3.15 10.79
C LEU A 121 -23.49 -4.41 10.96
N ARG A 122 -23.13 -5.51 10.30
CA ARG A 122 -23.84 -6.79 10.47
C ARG A 122 -23.79 -7.28 11.91
N ALA A 123 -22.62 -7.19 12.55
CA ALA A 123 -22.45 -7.53 13.96
C ALA A 123 -23.36 -6.69 14.87
N ARG A 124 -23.37 -5.36 14.72
CA ARG A 124 -24.24 -4.46 15.49
C ARG A 124 -25.72 -4.76 15.32
N ILE A 125 -26.16 -5.06 14.10
CA ILE A 125 -27.56 -5.45 13.86
C ILE A 125 -27.91 -6.73 14.61
N GLU A 126 -27.03 -7.74 14.59
CA GLU A 126 -27.28 -8.99 15.32
C GLU A 126 -27.27 -8.78 16.84
N LEU A 127 -26.39 -7.93 17.37
CA LEU A 127 -26.39 -7.55 18.79
C LEU A 127 -27.67 -6.81 19.18
N ALA A 128 -28.10 -5.83 18.38
CA ALA A 128 -29.30 -5.05 18.62
C ALA A 128 -30.57 -5.93 18.62
N ARG A 129 -30.66 -6.92 17.72
CA ARG A 129 -31.75 -7.92 17.70
C ARG A 129 -31.85 -8.73 18.99
N ARG A 130 -30.79 -8.76 19.79
CA ARG A 130 -30.69 -9.48 21.07
C ARG A 130 -30.69 -8.53 22.27
N GLY A 131 -30.93 -7.24 22.06
CA GLY A 131 -30.99 -6.23 23.12
C GLY A 131 -29.62 -5.79 23.64
N ILE A 132 -28.54 -6.03 22.88
CA ILE A 132 -27.19 -5.58 23.22
C ILE A 132 -26.84 -4.44 22.26
N GLY A 133 -26.57 -3.25 22.79
CA GLY A 133 -26.28 -2.04 22.02
C GLY A 133 -25.74 -0.92 22.88
#